data_AF-A0A9D5Y885-F1
#
_entry.id   AF-A0A9D5Y885-F1
#
_cell.length_a   1.000
_cell.length_b   1.000
_cell.length_c   1.000
_cell.angle_alpha   90.00
_cell.angle_beta   90.00
_cell.angle_gamma   90.00
#
_symmetry.space_group_name_H-M   'P 1'
#
loop_
_entity.id
_entity.type
_entity.pdbx_description
1 polymer ?
#
loop_
_entity_poly.entity_id
_entity_poly.type
_entity_poly.pdbx_seq_one_letter_code
_entity_poly.pdbx_strand_id
1 'polypeptide(L)'
;MSFFEDTLLAVKSAAGTVCKKTGRVVDMSKLKLTAAEITKEIDSRYEALGRLVYDSRKAGTDIDGLIEECTRSIDALYTRLDEVNNRIARMKDKKYCETCGAIIDKNALFCSRCGSRINLHNENTSAAGETE
;
A
#
# COMPACT_ATOMS: atom_id res chain seq x y z
N MET A 1 -31.21 -5.72 -15.63
CA MET A 1 -30.93 -4.56 -16.51
C MET A 1 -30.54 -3.40 -15.62
N SER A 2 -29.55 -2.56 -15.88
CA SER A 2 -28.31 -2.67 -16.64
C SER A 2 -27.47 -1.52 -16.06
N PHE A 3 -26.44 -1.83 -15.27
CA PHE A 3 -25.54 -0.83 -14.67
C PHE A 3 -24.21 -0.71 -15.45
N PHE A 4 -24.06 -1.47 -16.55
CA PHE A 4 -22.82 -1.59 -17.31
C PHE A 4 -22.91 -1.07 -18.75
N GLU A 5 -24.04 -0.50 -19.19
CA GLU A 5 -24.23 -0.12 -20.60
C GLU A 5 -23.80 1.32 -20.95
N ASP A 6 -23.71 2.23 -19.98
CA ASP A 6 -23.32 3.62 -20.26
C ASP A 6 -21.80 3.87 -20.23
N THR A 7 -21.01 2.92 -19.70
CA THR A 7 -19.55 3.03 -19.64
C THR A 7 -18.85 2.45 -20.87
N LEU A 8 -19.53 1.57 -21.63
CA LEU A 8 -18.97 0.94 -22.82
C LEU A 8 -18.98 1.87 -24.05
N LEU A 9 -19.94 2.81 -24.10
CA LEU A 9 -20.08 3.75 -25.23
C LEU A 9 -19.11 4.94 -25.16
N ALA A 10 -18.69 5.35 -23.96
CA ALA A 10 -17.67 6.39 -23.78
C ALA A 10 -16.26 5.94 -24.24
N VAL A 11 -16.01 4.63 -24.35
CA VAL A 11 -14.74 4.06 -24.78
C VAL A 11 -14.50 4.18 -26.29
N LYS A 12 -15.56 4.25 -27.11
CA LYS A 12 -15.42 4.17 -28.58
C LYS A 12 -15.02 5.49 -29.25
N SER A 13 -15.11 6.63 -28.55
CA SER A 13 -14.90 7.97 -29.15
C SER A 13 -13.62 8.71 -28.74
N ALA A 14 -12.71 8.11 -27.98
CA ALA A 14 -11.43 8.73 -27.61
C ALA A 14 -10.21 7.94 -28.16
N ALA A 15 -10.30 7.48 -29.40
CA ALA A 15 -9.17 6.91 -30.14
C ALA A 15 -8.42 8.04 -30.85
N GLY A 16 -7.57 8.75 -30.12
CA GLY A 16 -6.72 9.78 -30.71
C GLY A 16 -5.75 10.40 -29.72
N THR A 17 -4.48 10.02 -29.87
CA THR A 17 -3.27 10.81 -29.53
C THR A 17 -2.43 10.34 -28.32
N VAL A 18 -1.34 9.65 -28.68
CA VAL A 18 0.06 9.79 -28.20
C VAL A 18 0.35 9.47 -26.72
N CYS A 19 0.96 8.32 -26.41
CA CYS A 19 2.41 8.02 -26.43
C CYS A 19 3.33 8.86 -25.51
N LYS A 20 3.78 8.17 -24.44
CA LYS A 20 5.14 8.13 -23.88
C LYS A 20 5.52 9.15 -22.81
N LYS A 21 5.90 8.56 -21.66
CA LYS A 21 6.67 9.08 -20.51
C LYS A 21 5.88 9.83 -19.43
N THR A 22 5.43 9.08 -18.43
CA THR A 22 5.89 9.28 -17.05
C THR A 22 5.97 7.90 -16.38
N GLY A 23 7.18 7.48 -16.03
CA GLY A 23 7.37 6.29 -15.21
C GLY A 23 6.57 6.45 -13.93
N ARG A 24 5.75 5.45 -13.61
CA ARG A 24 4.82 5.42 -12.48
C ARG A 24 5.53 5.73 -11.16
N VAL A 25 5.56 7.01 -10.79
CA VAL A 25 5.62 7.38 -9.38
C VAL A 25 4.23 7.04 -8.86
N VAL A 26 4.10 5.90 -8.19
CA VAL A 26 2.88 5.63 -7.43
C VAL A 26 2.98 6.56 -6.23
N ASP A 27 2.22 7.65 -6.25
CA ASP A 27 2.30 8.66 -5.19
C ASP A 27 2.10 7.99 -3.83
N MET A 28 2.89 8.41 -2.83
CA MET A 28 2.77 7.94 -1.45
C MET A 28 1.31 7.99 -0.95
N SER A 29 0.57 9.02 -1.36
CA SER A 29 -0.85 9.17 -1.04
C SER A 29 -1.72 8.04 -1.60
N LYS A 30 -1.46 7.57 -2.82
CA LYS A 30 -2.21 6.44 -3.42
C LYS A 30 -1.96 5.15 -2.66
N LEU A 31 -0.70 4.87 -2.32
CA LEU A 31 -0.37 3.67 -1.53
C LEU A 31 -1.02 3.70 -0.14
N LYS A 32 -1.03 4.86 0.53
CA LYS A 32 -1.71 5.03 1.82
C LYS A 32 -3.22 4.82 1.72
N LEU A 33 -3.85 5.33 0.67
CA LEU A 33 -5.28 5.08 0.41
C LEU A 33 -5.55 3.60 0.19
N THR A 34 -4.75 2.92 -0.64
CA THR A 34 -4.88 1.47 -0.85
C THR A 34 -4.71 0.68 0.44
N ALA A 35 -3.76 1.06 1.31
CA ALA A 35 -3.62 0.42 2.62
C ALA A 35 -4.87 0.60 3.48
N ALA A 36 -5.42 1.82 3.55
CA ALA A 36 -6.64 2.10 4.29
C ALA A 36 -7.87 1.35 3.74
N GLU A 37 -7.98 1.24 2.41
CA GLU A 37 -9.04 0.46 1.74
C GLU A 37 -8.94 -1.03 2.10
N ILE A 38 -7.74 -1.62 2.04
CA ILE A 38 -7.52 -3.02 2.39
C ILE A 38 -7.83 -3.27 3.87
N THR A 39 -7.40 -2.38 4.78
CA THR A 39 -7.74 -2.49 6.21
C THR A 39 -9.25 -2.47 6.42
N LYS A 40 -9.98 -1.56 5.75
CA LYS A 40 -11.44 -1.51 5.82
C LYS A 40 -12.09 -2.78 5.26
N GLU A 41 -11.53 -3.35 4.18
CA GLU A 41 -12.02 -4.61 3.64
C GLU A 41 -11.81 -5.76 4.63
N ILE A 42 -10.66 -5.84 5.29
CA ILE A 42 -10.38 -6.84 6.35
C ILE A 42 -11.41 -6.74 7.47
N ASP A 43 -11.68 -5.54 7.98
CA ASP A 43 -12.69 -5.32 9.03
C ASP A 43 -14.07 -5.81 8.58
N SER A 44 -14.46 -5.48 7.35
CA SER A 44 -15.74 -5.93 6.77
C SER A 44 -15.83 -7.45 6.64
N ARG A 45 -14.72 -8.14 6.29
CA ARG A 45 -14.67 -9.60 6.22
C ARG A 45 -14.78 -10.24 7.60
N TYR A 46 -14.14 -9.68 8.62
CA TYR A 46 -14.27 -10.16 10.00
C TYR A 46 -15.72 -10.02 10.51
N GLU A 47 -16.39 -8.90 10.23
CA GLU A 47 -17.79 -8.75 10.61
C GLU A 47 -18.70 -9.76 9.89
N ALA A 48 -18.47 -9.99 8.59
CA ALA A 48 -19.23 -10.96 7.81
C ALA A 48 -19.03 -12.39 8.34
N LEU A 49 -17.78 -12.76 8.65
CA LEU A 49 -17.44 -14.04 9.26
C LEU A 49 -18.13 -14.20 10.63
N GLY A 50 -18.08 -13.17 11.48
CA GLY A 50 -18.75 -13.18 12.79
C GLY A 50 -20.26 -13.39 12.69
N ARG A 51 -20.93 -12.71 11.75
CA ARG A 51 -22.36 -12.92 11.46
C ARG A 51 -22.64 -14.35 11.00
N LEU A 52 -21.85 -14.86 10.07
CA LEU A 52 -21.99 -16.20 9.53
C LEU A 52 -21.83 -17.27 10.62
N VAL A 53 -20.86 -17.10 11.53
CA VAL A 53 -20.68 -18.00 12.69
C VAL A 53 -21.87 -17.93 13.64
N TYR A 54 -22.35 -16.73 13.97
CA TYR A 54 -23.50 -16.56 14.86
C TYR A 54 -24.76 -17.23 14.32
N ASP A 55 -25.10 -16.97 13.06
CA ASP A 55 -26.30 -17.52 12.42
C ASP A 55 -26.23 -19.04 12.33
N SER A 56 -25.05 -19.58 12.01
CA SER A 56 -24.84 -21.03 11.89
C SER A 56 -24.91 -21.73 13.24
N ARG A 57 -24.39 -21.12 14.31
CA ARG A 57 -24.55 -21.63 15.68
C ARG A 57 -26.00 -21.65 16.11
N LYS A 58 -26.79 -20.66 15.71
CA LYS A 58 -28.23 -20.60 16.00
C LYS A 58 -29.03 -21.63 15.18
N ALA A 59 -28.63 -21.88 13.93
CA ALA A 59 -29.27 -22.85 13.04
C ALA A 59 -28.82 -24.30 13.26
N GLY A 60 -27.69 -24.52 13.96
CA GLY A 60 -27.09 -25.84 14.14
C GLY A 60 -26.41 -26.38 12.86
N THR A 61 -26.03 -25.49 11.95
CA THR A 61 -25.42 -25.84 10.66
C THR A 61 -23.91 -25.89 10.78
N ASP A 62 -23.29 -26.92 10.19
CA ASP A 62 -21.85 -26.98 10.02
C ASP A 62 -21.41 -26.05 8.87
N ILE A 63 -20.45 -25.19 9.17
CA ILE A 63 -19.93 -24.15 8.27
C ILE A 63 -18.40 -24.11 8.28
N ASP A 64 -17.74 -25.13 8.82
CA ASP A 64 -16.27 -25.13 8.96
C ASP A 64 -15.55 -24.86 7.63
N GLY A 65 -16.07 -25.38 6.50
CA GLY A 65 -15.53 -25.08 5.18
C GLY A 65 -15.67 -23.61 4.75
N LEU A 66 -16.78 -22.95 5.11
CA LEU A 66 -16.98 -21.51 4.85
C LEU A 66 -16.07 -20.66 5.74
N ILE A 67 -15.87 -21.08 6.99
CA ILE A 67 -14.92 -20.43 7.90
C ILE A 67 -13.51 -20.52 7.32
N GLU A 68 -13.09 -21.70 6.85
CA GLU A 68 -11.76 -21.90 6.27
C GLU A 68 -11.56 -21.07 4.99
N GLU A 69 -12.58 -20.93 4.15
CA GLU A 69 -12.54 -20.05 2.99
C GLU A 69 -12.46 -18.56 3.39
N CYS A 70 -13.24 -18.12 4.36
CA CYS A 70 -13.17 -16.76 4.88
C CYS A 70 -11.80 -16.44 5.49
N THR A 71 -11.24 -17.35 6.28
CA THR A 71 -9.90 -17.20 6.86
C THR A 71 -8.84 -17.07 5.77
N ARG A 72 -8.86 -17.94 4.75
CA ARG A 72 -7.94 -17.83 3.60
C ARG A 72 -8.07 -16.50 2.86
N SER A 73 -9.30 -16.00 2.70
CA SER A 73 -9.53 -14.69 2.07
C SER A 73 -8.96 -13.55 2.91
N ILE A 74 -9.05 -13.62 4.24
CA ILE A 74 -8.50 -12.62 5.16
C ILE A 74 -6.97 -12.65 5.14
N ASP A 75 -6.36 -13.84 5.15
CA ASP A 75 -4.90 -14.00 5.06
C ASP A 75 -4.33 -13.41 3.76
N ALA A 76 -5.05 -13.60 2.65
CA ALA A 76 -4.68 -12.99 1.37
C ALA A 76 -4.73 -11.46 1.40
N LEU A 77 -5.71 -10.87 2.11
CA LEU A 77 -5.80 -9.42 2.29
C LEU A 77 -4.66 -8.89 3.17
N TYR A 78 -4.29 -9.59 4.24
CA TYR A 78 -3.12 -9.23 5.05
C TYR A 78 -1.82 -9.30 4.26
N THR A 79 -1.64 -10.34 3.44
CA THR A 79 -0.48 -10.45 2.54
C THR A 79 -0.38 -9.24 1.61
N ARG A 80 -1.51 -8.82 1.03
CA ARG A 80 -1.57 -7.64 0.17
C ARG A 80 -1.30 -6.33 0.93
N LEU A 81 -1.79 -6.22 2.17
CA LEU A 81 -1.53 -5.07 3.03
C LEU A 81 -0.03 -4.94 3.33
N ASP A 82 0.64 -6.06 3.61
CA ASP A 82 2.09 -6.09 3.85
C ASP A 82 2.90 -5.68 2.62
N GLU A 83 2.51 -6.10 1.42
CA GLU A 83 3.15 -5.64 0.18
C GLU A 83 3.04 -4.11 -0.01
N VAL A 84 1.86 -3.55 0.26
CA VAL A 84 1.61 -2.10 0.16
C VAL A 84 2.41 -1.35 1.22
N ASN A 85 2.44 -1.85 2.47
CA ASN A 85 3.22 -1.27 3.56
C ASN A 85 4.72 -1.31 3.30
N ASN A 86 5.23 -2.43 2.77
CA ASN A 86 6.62 -2.54 2.34
C ASN A 86 6.96 -1.52 1.23
N ARG A 87 6.03 -1.28 0.31
CA ARG A 87 6.21 -0.28 -0.74
C ARG A 87 6.22 1.15 -0.17
N ILE A 88 5.38 1.43 0.82
CA ILE A 88 5.38 2.70 1.57
C ILE A 88 6.71 2.90 2.30
N ALA A 89 7.21 1.87 3.01
CA ALA A 89 8.48 1.93 3.72
C ALA A 89 9.66 2.23 2.78
N ARG A 90 9.76 1.50 1.65
CA ARG A 90 10.77 1.75 0.61
C ARG A 90 10.72 3.15 0.00
N MET A 91 9.56 3.79 0.01
CA MET A 91 9.40 5.17 -0.45
C MET A 91 9.79 6.19 0.63
N LYS A 92 9.61 5.85 1.92
CA LYS A 92 9.99 6.69 3.06
C LYS A 92 11.52 6.72 3.28
N ASP A 93 12.21 5.63 2.93
CA ASP A 93 13.69 5.54 3.03
C ASP A 93 14.43 6.17 1.85
N LYS A 94 13.76 7.04 1.08
CA LYS A 94 14.36 7.80 -0.02
C LYS A 94 14.23 9.29 0.25
N LYS A 95 15.29 10.04 0.00
CA LYS A 95 15.34 11.50 0.07
C LYS A 95 15.82 12.07 -1.27
N TYR A 96 15.67 13.38 -1.45
CA TYR A 96 16.14 14.07 -2.64
C TYR A 96 17.46 14.78 -2.36
N CYS A 97 18.37 14.78 -3.32
CA CYS A 97 19.58 15.60 -3.26
C CYS A 97 19.20 17.07 -3.44
N GLU A 98 19.57 17.91 -2.48
CA GLU A 98 19.30 19.36 -2.50
C GLU A 98 20.03 20.08 -3.64
N THR A 99 21.14 19.54 -4.13
CA THR A 99 21.95 20.17 -5.20
C THR A 99 21.47 19.82 -6.61
N CYS A 100 21.07 18.56 -6.86
CA CYS A 100 20.75 18.10 -8.22
C CYS A 100 19.36 17.46 -8.38
N GLY A 101 18.60 17.33 -7.29
CA GLY A 101 17.26 16.73 -7.30
C GLY A 101 17.21 15.21 -7.45
N ALA A 102 18.36 14.52 -7.50
CA ALA A 102 18.39 13.07 -7.63
C ALA A 102 17.82 12.37 -6.39
N ILE A 103 17.05 11.29 -6.59
CA ILE A 103 16.56 10.43 -5.52
C ILE A 103 17.74 9.60 -4.99
N ILE A 104 17.96 9.66 -3.69
CA ILE A 104 19.06 9.02 -2.98
C ILE A 104 18.52 8.30 -1.75
N ASP A 105 19.25 7.28 -1.28
CA ASP A 105 18.91 6.56 -0.06
C ASP A 105 18.95 7.50 1.15
N LYS A 106 18.06 7.29 2.12
CA LYS A 106 17.99 8.10 3.35
C LYS A 106 19.31 8.13 4.10
N ASN A 107 20.08 7.04 4.08
CA ASN A 107 21.37 6.92 4.75
C ASN A 107 22.58 7.31 3.87
N ALA A 108 22.35 7.74 2.63
CA ALA A 108 23.43 8.18 1.76
C ALA A 108 24.09 9.47 2.30
N LEU A 109 25.42 9.41 2.49
CA LEU A 109 26.29 10.53 2.86
C LEU A 109 26.67 11.41 1.65
N PHE A 110 26.65 10.86 0.44
CA PHE A 110 26.99 11.55 -0.81
C PHE A 110 25.98 11.21 -1.89
N CYS A 111 25.72 12.16 -2.80
CA CYS A 111 24.87 11.93 -3.95
C CYS A 111 25.56 11.05 -5.00
N SER A 112 24.97 9.92 -5.35
CA SER A 112 25.46 9.03 -6.42
C SER A 112 25.43 9.65 -7.82
N ARG A 113 24.76 10.80 -7.99
CA ARG A 113 24.61 11.50 -9.28
C ARG A 113 25.60 12.65 -9.42
N CYS A 114 25.71 13.52 -8.41
CA CYS A 114 26.48 14.77 -8.50
C CYS A 114 27.65 14.86 -7.51
N GLY A 115 27.85 13.86 -6.64
CA GLY A 115 28.95 13.83 -5.67
C GLY A 115 28.77 14.76 -4.46
N SER A 116 27.74 15.61 -4.44
CA SER A 116 27.49 16.52 -3.31
C SER A 116 27.24 15.75 -2.01
N ARG A 117 27.86 16.22 -0.92
CA ARG A 117 27.63 15.68 0.43
C ARG A 117 26.19 15.98 0.86
N ILE A 118 25.52 15.00 1.43
CA ILE A 118 24.15 15.11 1.88
C ILE A 118 24.15 15.29 3.39
N ASN A 119 23.65 16.43 3.87
CA ASN A 119 23.51 16.68 5.29
C ASN A 119 22.43 15.75 5.85
N LEU A 120 22.82 14.79 6.67
CA LEU A 120 21.92 13.95 7.46
C LEU A 120 21.42 14.78 8.66
N HIS A 121 20.60 15.80 8.44
CA HIS A 121 19.83 16.36 9.57
C HIS A 121 18.60 15.48 9.76
N ASN A 122 18.77 14.42 10.54
CA ASN A 122 17.66 13.76 11.19
C ASN A 122 17.90 13.89 12.69
N GLU A 123 17.14 14.76 13.34
CA GLU A 123 17.04 14.80 14.79
C GLU A 123 16.62 13.41 15.27
N ASN A 124 17.58 12.72 15.88
CA ASN A 124 17.42 11.75 16.97
C ASN A 124 18.84 11.40 17.44
N THR A 125 19.55 12.42 17.93
CA THR A 125 20.70 12.23 18.79
C THR A 125 20.17 11.98 20.20
N SER A 126 19.80 10.75 20.51
CA SER A 126 19.93 10.25 21.89
C SER A 126 21.32 9.65 21.97
N ALA A 127 22.27 10.52 22.31
CA ALA A 127 23.66 10.21 22.47
C ALA A 127 23.88 9.19 23.60
N ALA A 128 24.79 8.26 23.29
CA ALA A 128 25.85 7.79 24.16
C ALA A 128 25.46 7.19 25.52
N GLY A 129 25.59 5.86 25.60
CA GLY A 129 26.20 5.29 26.79
C GLY A 129 27.64 5.79 26.90
N GLU A 130 28.01 6.20 28.12
CA GLU A 130 29.39 6.25 28.56
C GLU A 130 29.51 5.34 29.79
N THR A 131 30.45 4.43 29.68
CA THR A 131 30.93 3.47 30.66
C THR A 131 31.77 4.17 31.73
N GLU A 132 31.59 3.78 33.00
CA GLU A 132 32.58 4.01 34.07
C GLU A 132 33.83 3.12 33.87
#